data_AF-A0A7G8AFX4-F1
#
_entry.id   AF-A0A7G8AFX4-F1
#
_cell.length_a   1.000
_cell.length_b   1.000
_cell.length_c   1.000
_cell.angle_alpha   90.00
_cell.angle_beta   90.00
_cell.angle_gamma   90.00
#
_symmetry.space_group_name_H-M   'P 1'
#
loop_
_entity.id
_entity.type
_entity.pdbx_description
1 polymer ?
#
loop_
_entity_poly.entity_id
_entity_poly.type
_entity_poly.pdbx_seq_one_letter_code
_entity_poly.pdbx_strand_id
1 'polypeptide(L)'
;MKFIPARTAADVLEIMKSYRDDLREKTLYEPSWSVLERLISRDTEMNPVWHDIARHALTGEQCWNLLAQIFLAGVYGTAEHHRRLKADHSRLAFLNEGIATKAAELGRMLTEREDILNRNAFYIEHTAHIVDLIDAASGQNGHYSSFLREKLDGLRSQFDGKYWPSLQQLLEVVAKENPVAEFMDRSDEAVVHARGVAVPDFLRRLFSNFHDIRVMKGDLRTAHIYLPADFRLTDSSLATLATVSLDLAEPVSVDSVKMLRNRLYDAGYPGAWATPATISPGKTGSSV
;
A
#
# COMPACT_ATOMS: atom_id res chain seq x y z
N MET A 1 8.65 12.90 -20.84
CA MET A 1 10.06 13.23 -20.52
C MET A 1 10.94 12.30 -21.34
N LYS A 2 11.96 12.78 -22.06
CA LYS A 2 12.92 11.90 -22.75
C LYS A 2 14.00 11.53 -21.74
N PHE A 3 14.10 10.25 -21.39
CA PHE A 3 15.11 9.79 -20.44
C PHE A 3 16.40 9.37 -21.15
N ILE A 4 17.54 9.75 -20.58
CA ILE A 4 18.84 9.24 -20.99
C ILE A 4 18.90 7.76 -20.57
N PRO A 5 19.43 6.84 -21.42
CA PRO A 5 19.62 5.45 -21.01
C PRO A 5 20.58 5.34 -19.80
N ALA A 6 20.30 4.44 -18.87
CA ALA A 6 21.12 4.25 -17.68
C ALA A 6 22.34 3.36 -18.01
N ARG A 7 23.40 3.96 -18.58
CA ARG A 7 24.63 3.24 -18.99
C ARG A 7 25.76 3.37 -17.98
N THR A 8 25.77 4.45 -17.22
CA THR A 8 26.77 4.76 -16.20
C THR A 8 26.11 5.05 -14.86
N ALA A 9 26.89 4.99 -13.78
CA ALA A 9 26.42 5.39 -12.46
C ALA A 9 25.95 6.86 -12.42
N ALA A 10 26.59 7.74 -13.19
CA ALA A 10 26.19 9.14 -13.31
C ALA A 10 24.81 9.28 -13.96
N ASP A 11 24.51 8.49 -15.01
CA ASP A 11 23.20 8.49 -15.65
C ASP A 11 22.10 8.08 -14.65
N VAL A 12 22.35 7.01 -13.87
CA VAL A 12 21.40 6.54 -12.85
C VAL A 12 21.13 7.64 -11.80
N LEU A 13 22.19 8.30 -11.32
CA LEU A 13 22.07 9.38 -10.36
C LEU A 13 21.34 10.61 -10.94
N GLU A 14 21.57 10.94 -12.21
CA GLU A 14 20.88 12.04 -12.90
C GLU A 14 19.38 11.76 -13.04
N ILE A 15 19.00 10.51 -13.37
CA ILE A 15 17.60 10.07 -13.41
C ILE A 15 16.98 10.16 -12.00
N MET A 16 17.71 9.78 -10.95
CA MET A 16 17.23 9.89 -9.56
C MET A 16 17.00 11.35 -9.13
N LYS A 17 17.90 12.27 -9.52
CA LYS A 17 17.72 13.71 -9.28
C LYS A 17 16.51 14.26 -10.03
N SER A 18 16.36 13.86 -11.29
CA SER A 18 15.20 14.22 -12.11
C SER A 18 13.89 13.70 -11.49
N TYR A 19 13.89 12.49 -10.93
CA TYR A 19 12.74 11.92 -10.23
C TYR A 19 12.35 12.74 -9.00
N ARG A 20 13.34 13.12 -8.18
CA ARG A 20 13.11 14.00 -7.03
C ARG A 20 12.51 15.34 -7.46
N ASP A 21 13.06 15.95 -8.50
CA ASP A 21 12.63 17.29 -8.93
C ASP A 21 11.19 17.27 -9.47
N ASP A 22 10.79 16.20 -10.20
CA ASP A 22 9.40 15.97 -10.63
C ASP A 22 8.43 15.80 -9.44
N LEU A 23 8.83 15.05 -8.40
CA LEU A 23 8.03 14.91 -7.19
C LEU A 23 7.87 16.24 -6.43
N ARG A 24 8.92 17.06 -6.39
CA ARG A 24 8.88 18.39 -5.77
C ARG A 24 7.97 19.35 -6.51
N GLU A 25 8.08 19.41 -7.84
CA GLU A 25 7.22 20.25 -8.67
C GLU A 25 5.73 19.93 -8.44
N LYS A 26 5.41 18.64 -8.29
CA LYS A 26 4.05 18.17 -8.04
C LYS A 26 3.63 18.20 -6.57
N THR A 27 4.52 18.60 -5.66
CA THR A 27 4.30 18.58 -4.19
C THR A 27 3.86 17.18 -3.69
N LEU A 28 4.45 16.12 -4.23
CA LEU A 28 4.15 14.74 -3.88
C LEU A 28 5.17 14.20 -2.87
N TYR A 29 4.68 13.41 -1.91
CA TYR A 29 5.51 12.72 -0.90
C TYR A 29 6.43 13.64 -0.07
N GLU A 30 6.01 14.88 0.20
CA GLU A 30 6.79 15.89 0.94
C GLU A 30 7.39 15.37 2.27
N PRO A 31 6.65 14.65 3.13
CA PRO A 31 7.21 14.10 4.38
C PRO A 31 8.36 13.10 4.16
N SER A 32 8.45 12.54 2.96
CA SER A 32 9.36 11.46 2.60
C SER A 32 10.56 11.91 1.76
N TRP A 33 10.68 13.20 1.44
CA TRP A 33 11.79 13.73 0.64
C TRP A 33 13.17 13.46 1.25
N SER A 34 13.26 13.28 2.57
CA SER A 34 14.51 12.90 3.23
C SER A 34 15.10 11.58 2.70
N VAL A 35 14.26 10.64 2.27
CA VAL A 35 14.73 9.37 1.65
C VAL A 35 15.43 9.65 0.32
N LEU A 36 14.86 10.53 -0.52
CA LEU A 36 15.46 10.93 -1.81
C LEU A 36 16.78 11.65 -1.59
N GLU A 37 16.81 12.58 -0.63
CA GLU A 37 18.02 13.33 -0.31
C GLU A 37 19.12 12.41 0.22
N ARG A 38 18.81 11.41 1.05
CA ARG A 38 19.80 10.42 1.49
C ARG A 38 20.34 9.58 0.33
N LEU A 39 19.46 9.06 -0.53
CA LEU A 39 19.86 8.29 -1.70
C LEU A 39 20.78 9.09 -2.64
N ILE A 40 20.56 10.40 -2.77
CA ILE A 40 21.36 11.28 -3.64
C ILE A 40 22.64 11.78 -2.95
N SER A 41 22.59 12.14 -1.67
CA SER A 41 23.70 12.81 -0.96
C SER A 41 24.75 11.85 -0.40
N ARG A 42 24.38 10.60 -0.07
CA ARG A 42 25.32 9.55 0.37
C ARG A 42 26.02 8.89 -0.83
N ASP A 43 26.55 9.72 -1.73
CA ASP A 43 27.08 9.32 -3.04
C ASP A 43 28.20 8.27 -2.93
N THR A 44 29.12 8.41 -1.97
CA THR A 44 30.22 7.45 -1.76
C THR A 44 29.72 6.03 -1.50
N GLU A 45 28.66 5.88 -0.71
CA GLU A 45 28.05 4.59 -0.39
C GLU A 45 27.16 4.10 -1.53
N MET A 46 26.40 4.99 -2.15
CA MET A 46 25.44 4.66 -3.21
C MET A 46 26.08 4.43 -4.57
N ASN A 47 27.28 4.94 -4.83
CA ASN A 47 27.96 4.83 -6.12
C ASN A 47 28.14 3.37 -6.58
N PRO A 48 28.55 2.40 -5.74
CA PRO A 48 28.49 0.97 -6.09
C PRO A 48 27.11 0.46 -6.51
N VAL A 49 26.03 0.96 -5.88
CA VAL A 49 24.64 0.60 -6.24
C VAL A 49 24.29 1.14 -7.63
N TRP A 50 24.68 2.39 -7.91
CA TRP A 50 24.49 3.01 -9.22
C TRP A 50 25.25 2.27 -10.32
N HIS A 51 26.46 1.81 -10.03
CA HIS A 51 27.21 0.94 -10.94
C HIS A 51 26.49 -0.39 -11.16
N ASP A 52 25.98 -1.02 -10.10
CA ASP A 52 25.24 -2.27 -10.20
C ASP A 52 24.01 -2.14 -11.11
N ILE A 53 23.22 -1.08 -10.91
CA ILE A 53 22.07 -0.76 -11.77
C ILE A 53 22.49 -0.52 -13.22
N ALA A 54 23.53 0.29 -13.44
CA ALA A 54 24.03 0.63 -14.77
C ALA A 54 24.48 -0.59 -15.58
N ARG A 55 24.97 -1.67 -14.94
CA ARG A 55 25.36 -2.92 -15.61
C ARG A 55 24.19 -3.61 -16.32
N HIS A 56 22.95 -3.38 -15.88
CA HIS A 56 21.76 -3.93 -16.52
C HIS A 56 21.35 -3.14 -17.76
N ALA A 57 22.02 -2.01 -18.03
CA ALA A 57 21.87 -1.27 -19.27
C ALA A 57 20.39 -0.92 -19.57
N LEU A 58 19.67 -0.51 -18.52
CA LEU A 58 18.24 -0.22 -18.56
C LEU A 58 17.96 0.98 -19.48
N THR A 59 16.77 1.00 -20.09
CA THR A 59 16.24 2.25 -20.66
C THR A 59 16.07 3.28 -19.56
N GLY A 60 16.05 4.56 -19.92
CA GLY A 60 15.85 5.60 -18.92
C GLY A 60 14.49 5.50 -18.21
N GLU A 61 13.46 5.01 -18.90
CA GLU A 61 12.12 4.76 -18.33
C GLU A 61 12.12 3.56 -17.35
N GLN A 62 12.79 2.46 -17.71
CA GLN A 62 12.99 1.33 -16.80
C GLN A 62 13.75 1.75 -15.54
N CYS A 63 14.80 2.54 -15.71
CA CYS A 63 15.60 3.05 -14.60
C CYS A 63 14.77 3.99 -13.71
N TRP A 64 13.98 4.90 -14.30
CA TRP A 64 13.05 5.75 -13.56
C TRP A 64 12.07 4.93 -12.73
N ASN A 65 11.44 3.92 -13.33
CA ASN A 65 10.49 3.07 -12.62
C ASN A 65 11.17 2.29 -11.48
N LEU A 66 12.36 1.72 -11.72
CA LEU A 66 13.17 1.08 -10.69
C LEU A 66 13.49 2.01 -9.51
N LEU A 67 13.95 3.22 -9.80
CA LEU A 67 14.31 4.21 -8.78
C LEU A 67 13.08 4.66 -7.97
N ALA A 68 11.92 4.79 -8.61
CA ALA A 68 10.66 5.01 -7.92
C ALA A 68 10.35 3.86 -6.96
N GLN A 69 10.53 2.61 -7.37
CA GLN A 69 10.33 1.44 -6.49
C GLN A 69 11.30 1.38 -5.31
N ILE A 70 12.57 1.76 -5.52
CA ILE A 70 13.58 1.87 -4.45
C ILE A 70 13.17 2.96 -3.45
N PHE A 71 12.76 4.14 -3.94
CA PHE A 71 12.26 5.22 -3.10
C PHE A 71 11.06 4.76 -2.27
N LEU A 72 10.03 4.17 -2.90
CA LEU A 72 8.82 3.70 -2.21
C LEU A 72 9.14 2.64 -1.16
N ALA A 73 10.06 1.71 -1.44
CA ALA A 73 10.53 0.75 -0.43
C ALA A 73 11.19 1.46 0.76
N GLY A 74 11.96 2.53 0.53
CA GLY A 74 12.56 3.35 1.58
C GLY A 74 11.55 4.19 2.37
N VAL A 75 10.43 4.59 1.76
CA VAL A 75 9.34 5.29 2.44
C VAL A 75 8.55 4.35 3.35
N TYR A 76 8.12 3.22 2.80
CA TYR A 76 7.20 2.31 3.46
C TYR A 76 7.88 1.24 4.30
N GLY A 77 9.16 0.94 4.04
CA GLY A 77 9.94 -0.06 4.78
C GLY A 77 10.50 0.40 6.13
N THR A 78 10.14 1.59 6.62
CA THR A 78 10.69 2.15 7.86
C THR A 78 10.02 1.59 9.11
N ALA A 79 10.78 1.52 10.22
CA ALA A 79 10.21 1.12 11.52
C ALA A 79 9.06 2.03 11.96
N GLU A 80 9.14 3.33 11.66
CA GLU A 80 8.07 4.29 11.93
C GLU A 80 6.82 3.97 11.13
N HIS A 81 6.95 3.79 9.82
CA HIS A 81 5.84 3.44 8.96
C HIS A 81 5.17 2.13 9.42
N HIS A 82 5.97 1.10 9.71
CA HIS A 82 5.43 -0.18 10.22
C HIS A 82 4.71 -0.03 11.55
N ARG A 83 5.23 0.81 12.47
CA ARG A 83 4.55 1.06 13.75
C ARG A 83 3.22 1.75 13.54
N ARG A 84 3.18 2.75 12.66
CA ARG A 84 1.96 3.45 12.28
C ARG A 84 0.97 2.52 11.59
N LEU A 85 1.40 1.72 10.61
CA LEU A 85 0.56 0.74 9.92
C LEU A 85 -0.11 -0.22 10.90
N LYS A 86 0.65 -0.75 11.87
CA LYS A 86 0.11 -1.62 12.93
C LYS A 86 -0.89 -0.90 13.83
N ALA A 87 -0.57 0.33 14.23
CA ALA A 87 -1.44 1.14 15.07
C ALA A 87 -2.75 1.47 14.34
N ASP A 88 -2.67 1.88 13.07
CA ASP A 88 -3.81 2.21 12.22
C ASP A 88 -4.68 0.98 11.96
N HIS A 89 -4.08 -0.18 11.63
CA HIS A 89 -4.82 -1.44 11.47
C HIS A 89 -5.55 -1.85 12.76
N SER A 90 -4.87 -1.80 13.91
CA SER A 90 -5.47 -2.12 15.21
C SER A 90 -6.58 -1.12 15.58
N ARG A 91 -6.36 0.17 15.27
CA ARG A 91 -7.34 1.22 15.50
C ARG A 91 -8.57 1.04 14.64
N LEU A 92 -8.41 0.64 13.38
CA LEU A 92 -9.51 0.38 12.47
C LEU A 92 -10.36 -0.79 12.96
N ALA A 93 -9.72 -1.89 13.39
CA ALA A 93 -10.44 -3.01 14.01
C ALA A 93 -11.24 -2.58 15.24
N PHE A 94 -10.64 -1.80 16.14
CA PHE A 94 -11.33 -1.25 17.30
C PHE A 94 -12.50 -0.32 16.94
N LEU A 95 -12.31 0.53 15.92
CA LEU A 95 -13.37 1.43 15.45
C LEU A 95 -14.54 0.64 14.85
N ASN A 96 -14.28 -0.40 14.07
CA ASN A 96 -15.31 -1.23 13.45
C ASN A 96 -16.17 -1.92 14.52
N GLU A 97 -15.55 -2.52 15.54
CA GLU A 97 -16.27 -3.10 16.68
C GLU A 97 -17.07 -2.04 17.46
N GLY A 98 -16.48 -0.86 17.66
CA GLY A 98 -17.14 0.27 18.33
C GLY A 98 -18.36 0.78 17.57
N ILE A 99 -18.28 0.90 16.24
CA ILE A 99 -19.39 1.29 15.36
C ILE A 99 -20.53 0.27 15.48
N ALA A 100 -20.22 -1.02 15.36
CA ALA A 100 -21.21 -2.09 15.48
C ALA A 100 -21.91 -2.07 16.86
N THR A 101 -21.13 -1.92 17.93
CA THR A 101 -21.65 -1.84 19.31
C THR A 101 -22.58 -0.64 19.49
N LYS A 102 -22.18 0.54 18.98
CA LYS A 102 -22.98 1.76 19.11
C LYS A 102 -24.23 1.73 18.25
N ALA A 103 -24.18 1.14 17.06
CA ALA A 103 -25.36 0.90 16.24
C ALA A 103 -26.37 -0.01 16.96
N ALA A 104 -25.90 -1.10 17.59
CA ALA A 104 -26.76 -1.99 18.37
C ALA A 104 -27.39 -1.30 19.59
N GLU A 105 -26.60 -0.49 20.30
CA GLU A 105 -27.08 0.30 21.45
C GLU A 105 -28.16 1.29 21.03
N LEU A 106 -27.89 2.11 19.99
CA LEU A 106 -28.85 3.09 19.48
C LEU A 106 -30.12 2.41 18.94
N GLY A 107 -29.97 1.29 18.22
CA GLY A 107 -31.09 0.49 17.74
C GLY A 107 -32.02 0.06 18.88
N ARG A 108 -31.46 -0.48 19.97
CA ARG A 108 -32.25 -0.87 21.16
C ARG A 108 -32.97 0.31 21.81
N MET A 109 -32.30 1.46 21.97
CA MET A 109 -32.91 2.66 22.55
C MET A 109 -34.09 3.16 21.70
N LEU A 110 -33.94 3.13 20.37
CA LEU A 110 -35.00 3.54 19.45
C LEU A 110 -36.16 2.55 19.44
N THR A 111 -35.91 1.25 19.59
CA THR A 111 -36.98 0.25 19.76
C THR A 111 -37.73 0.44 21.07
N GLU A 112 -37.02 0.64 22.18
CA GLU A 112 -37.66 0.88 23.48
C GLU A 112 -38.51 2.16 23.47
N ARG A 113 -38.01 3.23 22.85
CA ARG A 113 -38.77 4.47 22.64
C ARG A 113 -40.06 4.21 21.87
N GLU A 114 -39.98 3.47 20.77
CA GLU A 114 -41.13 3.12 19.93
C GLU A 114 -42.17 2.29 20.72
N ASP A 115 -41.73 1.31 21.51
CA ASP A 115 -42.60 0.51 22.38
C ASP A 115 -43.31 1.35 23.45
N ILE A 116 -42.63 2.37 24.00
CA ILE A 116 -43.23 3.32 24.95
C ILE A 116 -44.30 4.17 24.26
N LEU A 117 -44.02 4.68 23.06
CA LEU A 117 -44.97 5.49 22.30
C LEU A 117 -46.20 4.67 21.90
N ASN A 118 -46.01 3.42 21.46
CA ASN A 118 -47.11 2.56 21.02
C ASN A 118 -48.07 2.14 22.15
N ARG A 119 -47.62 2.14 23.41
CA ARG A 119 -48.46 1.75 24.57
C ARG A 119 -49.05 2.92 25.35
N ASN A 120 -48.70 4.17 25.02
CA ASN A 120 -49.13 5.36 25.75
C ASN A 120 -49.68 6.44 24.82
N ALA A 121 -50.49 7.36 25.34
CA ALA A 121 -50.93 8.55 24.61
C ALA A 121 -49.84 9.66 24.62
N PHE A 122 -48.60 9.31 24.29
CA PHE A 122 -47.49 10.25 24.17
C PHE A 122 -47.23 10.57 22.69
N TYR A 123 -46.80 11.80 22.44
CA TYR A 123 -46.41 12.25 21.11
C TYR A 123 -45.02 12.87 21.16
N ILE A 124 -44.16 12.49 20.22
CA ILE A 124 -42.84 13.10 20.01
C ILE A 124 -42.77 13.51 18.54
N GLU A 125 -42.57 14.80 18.29
CA GLU A 125 -42.26 15.31 16.96
C GLU A 125 -40.84 14.88 16.58
N HIS A 126 -40.71 13.96 15.63
CA HIS A 126 -39.42 13.52 15.12
C HIS A 126 -39.51 13.05 13.66
N THR A 127 -38.37 13.05 12.97
CA THR A 127 -38.25 12.57 11.58
C THR A 127 -38.57 11.08 11.52
N ALA A 128 -39.80 10.74 11.13
CA ALA A 128 -40.31 9.37 11.19
C ALA A 128 -39.89 8.51 9.98
N HIS A 129 -39.70 9.13 8.80
CA HIS A 129 -39.45 8.41 7.56
C HIS A 129 -37.97 8.48 7.14
N ILE A 130 -37.42 7.37 6.64
CA ILE A 130 -36.02 7.30 6.19
C ILE A 130 -35.69 8.29 5.08
N VAL A 131 -36.64 8.55 4.17
CA VAL A 131 -36.49 9.56 3.11
C VAL A 131 -36.37 10.98 3.68
N ASP A 132 -37.05 11.30 4.78
CA ASP A 132 -36.92 12.61 5.42
C ASP A 132 -35.53 12.79 6.06
N LEU A 133 -34.97 11.70 6.61
CA LEU A 133 -33.59 11.69 7.11
C LEU A 133 -32.58 11.90 5.98
N ILE A 134 -32.80 11.25 4.82
CA ILE A 134 -31.96 11.40 3.63
C ILE A 134 -32.05 12.85 3.09
N ASP A 135 -33.26 13.42 3.03
CA ASP A 135 -33.47 14.81 2.56
C ASP A 135 -32.74 15.80 3.47
N ALA A 136 -32.90 15.65 4.79
CA ALA A 136 -32.20 16.48 5.77
C ALA A 136 -30.68 16.35 5.68
N ALA A 137 -30.14 15.14 5.58
CA ALA A 137 -28.71 14.88 5.44
C ALA A 137 -28.13 15.42 4.12
N SER A 138 -28.96 15.50 3.08
CA SER A 138 -28.56 15.91 1.72
C SER A 138 -28.84 17.37 1.41
N GLY A 139 -29.22 18.20 2.39
CA GLY A 139 -29.65 19.58 2.18
C GLY A 139 -28.65 20.50 1.46
N GLN A 140 -27.36 20.15 1.43
CA GLN A 140 -26.31 20.88 0.71
C GLN A 140 -25.80 20.14 -0.55
N ASN A 141 -26.36 18.98 -0.89
CA ASN A 141 -25.94 18.18 -2.03
C ASN A 141 -26.77 18.55 -3.27
N GLY A 142 -26.21 19.41 -4.13
CA GLY A 142 -26.88 19.86 -5.36
C GLY A 142 -27.28 18.72 -6.31
N HIS A 143 -26.50 17.62 -6.36
CA HIS A 143 -26.87 16.46 -7.17
C HIS A 143 -28.12 15.75 -6.61
N TYR A 144 -28.20 15.61 -5.30
CA TYR A 144 -29.39 15.07 -4.66
C TYR A 144 -30.61 15.96 -4.95
N SER A 145 -30.48 17.28 -4.73
CA SER A 145 -31.57 18.23 -4.91
C SER A 145 -32.11 18.27 -6.34
N SER A 146 -31.22 18.21 -7.34
CA SER A 146 -31.61 18.32 -8.75
C SER A 146 -32.09 17.01 -9.38
N PHE A 147 -31.60 15.84 -8.92
CA PHE A 147 -31.83 14.58 -9.64
C PHE A 147 -32.59 13.51 -8.85
N LEU A 148 -32.50 13.51 -7.52
CA LEU A 148 -33.00 12.42 -6.68
C LEU A 148 -34.13 12.84 -5.75
N ARG A 149 -34.14 14.09 -5.27
CA ARG A 149 -35.09 14.57 -4.25
C ARG A 149 -36.54 14.32 -4.64
N GLU A 150 -36.97 14.85 -5.79
CA GLU A 150 -38.37 14.73 -6.26
C GLU A 150 -38.79 13.27 -6.46
N LYS A 151 -37.88 12.42 -6.97
CA LYS A 151 -38.15 11.00 -7.20
C LYS A 151 -38.32 10.24 -5.88
N LEU A 152 -37.45 10.49 -4.90
CA LEU A 152 -37.52 9.85 -3.60
C LEU A 152 -38.73 10.33 -2.80
N ASP A 153 -39.05 11.62 -2.87
CA ASP A 153 -40.27 12.16 -2.24
C ASP A 153 -41.54 11.60 -2.90
N GLY A 154 -41.53 11.41 -4.22
CA GLY A 154 -42.59 10.71 -4.94
C GLY A 154 -42.77 9.27 -4.47
N LEU A 155 -41.69 8.51 -4.28
CA LEU A 155 -41.76 7.14 -3.75
C LEU A 155 -42.22 7.09 -2.29
N ARG A 156 -41.76 8.02 -1.45
CA ARG A 156 -42.23 8.19 -0.07
C ARG A 156 -43.73 8.49 -0.02
N SER A 157 -44.22 9.34 -0.92
CA SER A 157 -45.64 9.70 -0.99
C SER A 157 -46.51 8.54 -1.50
N GLN A 158 -45.94 7.67 -2.34
CA GLN A 158 -46.63 6.51 -2.91
C GLN A 158 -46.70 5.32 -1.96
N PHE A 159 -45.64 5.05 -1.21
CA PHE A 159 -45.52 3.88 -0.34
C PHE A 159 -45.39 4.29 1.12
N ASP A 160 -46.32 3.82 1.96
CA ASP A 160 -46.29 4.10 3.40
C ASP A 160 -45.09 3.44 4.11
N GLY A 161 -44.92 3.75 5.41
CA GLY A 161 -43.79 3.27 6.20
C GLY A 161 -43.69 1.74 6.36
N LYS A 162 -44.65 0.95 5.87
CA LYS A 162 -44.56 -0.53 5.87
C LYS A 162 -43.64 -1.07 4.78
N TYR A 163 -43.41 -0.28 3.73
CA TYR A 163 -42.58 -0.68 2.59
C TYR A 163 -41.11 -0.24 2.73
N TRP A 164 -40.81 0.55 3.74
CA TRP A 164 -39.47 1.09 4.00
C TRP A 164 -38.90 0.49 5.28
N PRO A 165 -37.58 0.27 5.35
CA PRO A 165 -36.95 -0.17 6.57
C PRO A 165 -37.04 0.95 7.62
N SER A 166 -37.29 0.56 8.87
CA SER A 166 -37.17 1.49 9.98
C SER A 166 -35.70 1.84 10.24
N LEU A 167 -35.46 2.95 10.93
CA LEU A 167 -34.10 3.32 11.33
C LEU A 167 -33.45 2.24 12.22
N GLN A 168 -34.23 1.58 13.07
CA GLN A 168 -33.80 0.46 13.90
C GLN A 168 -33.32 -0.71 13.03
N GLN A 169 -34.08 -1.07 12.00
CA GLN A 169 -33.71 -2.15 11.07
C GLN A 169 -32.43 -1.84 10.29
N LEU A 170 -32.22 -0.57 9.91
CA LEU A 170 -30.97 -0.14 9.29
C LEU A 170 -29.79 -0.23 10.26
N LEU A 171 -29.98 0.22 11.50
CA LEU A 171 -28.95 0.13 12.55
C LEU A 171 -28.63 -1.32 12.92
N GLU A 172 -29.60 -2.23 12.85
CA GLU A 172 -29.35 -3.67 13.03
C GLU A 172 -28.44 -4.25 11.94
N VAL A 173 -28.53 -3.77 10.70
CA VAL A 173 -27.61 -4.17 9.62
C VAL A 173 -26.21 -3.68 9.96
N VAL A 174 -26.05 -2.39 10.29
CA VAL A 174 -24.76 -1.80 10.68
C VAL A 174 -24.16 -2.51 11.92
N ALA A 175 -24.99 -2.88 12.88
CA ALA A 175 -24.58 -3.61 14.08
C ALA A 175 -24.04 -5.02 13.78
N LYS A 176 -24.44 -5.62 12.66
CA LYS A 176 -24.00 -6.95 12.22
C LYS A 176 -22.83 -6.88 11.23
N GLU A 177 -22.50 -5.70 10.72
CA GLU A 177 -21.34 -5.52 9.87
C GLU A 177 -20.06 -5.77 10.66
N ASN A 178 -19.17 -6.58 10.10
CA ASN A 178 -17.85 -6.82 10.65
C ASN A 178 -16.80 -6.67 9.53
N PRO A 179 -16.56 -5.45 9.06
CA PRO A 179 -15.60 -5.21 7.99
C PRO A 179 -14.19 -5.55 8.48
N VAL A 180 -13.50 -6.41 7.72
CA VAL A 180 -12.09 -6.74 7.92
C VAL A 180 -11.26 -5.89 6.98
N ALA A 181 -10.19 -5.29 7.50
CA ALA A 181 -9.24 -4.55 6.68
C ALA A 181 -8.48 -5.53 5.77
N GLU A 182 -8.57 -5.34 4.46
CA GLU A 182 -7.79 -6.09 3.47
C GLU A 182 -6.49 -5.34 3.12
N PHE A 183 -5.43 -6.09 2.81
CA PHE A 183 -4.14 -5.52 2.41
C PHE A 183 -4.01 -5.57 0.89
N MET A 184 -3.61 -4.45 0.29
CA MET A 184 -3.25 -4.41 -1.13
C MET A 184 -1.92 -5.09 -1.42
N ASP A 185 -1.00 -5.11 -0.45
CA ASP A 185 0.36 -5.64 -0.58
C ASP A 185 0.65 -6.68 0.50
N ARG A 186 1.22 -7.82 0.09
CA ARG A 186 1.59 -8.94 0.97
C ARG A 186 2.67 -8.56 2.01
N SER A 187 3.48 -7.54 1.71
CA SER A 187 4.45 -6.98 2.64
C SER A 187 3.77 -6.27 3.81
N ASP A 188 2.70 -5.52 3.56
CA ASP A 188 1.95 -4.81 4.61
C ASP A 188 1.24 -5.81 5.53
N GLU A 189 0.63 -6.84 4.95
CA GLU A 189 0.07 -7.99 5.68
C GLU A 189 1.13 -8.67 6.55
N ALA A 190 2.30 -8.99 5.98
CA ALA A 190 3.39 -9.62 6.70
C ALA A 190 3.91 -8.74 7.85
N VAL A 191 4.01 -7.42 7.64
CA VAL A 191 4.43 -6.46 8.68
C VAL A 191 3.43 -6.48 9.83
N VAL A 192 2.12 -6.38 9.54
CA VAL A 192 1.07 -6.33 10.57
C VAL A 192 1.05 -7.60 11.41
N HIS A 193 1.16 -8.78 10.78
CA HIS A 193 1.10 -10.05 11.49
C HIS A 193 2.42 -10.50 12.13
N ALA A 194 3.57 -9.94 11.74
CA ALA A 194 4.87 -10.32 12.28
C ALA A 194 5.39 -9.38 13.37
N ARG A 195 6.40 -9.86 14.11
CA ARG A 195 7.30 -9.02 14.93
C ARG A 195 8.32 -8.33 14.01
N GLY A 196 7.83 -7.42 13.18
CA GLY A 196 8.59 -6.75 12.11
C GLY A 196 9.92 -6.16 12.57
N VAL A 197 10.94 -6.31 11.73
CA VAL A 197 12.28 -5.74 11.89
C VAL A 197 12.56 -4.95 10.62
N ALA A 198 13.02 -3.70 10.75
CA ALA A 198 13.08 -2.74 9.65
C ALA A 198 13.78 -3.25 8.37
N VAL A 199 14.95 -3.88 8.52
CA VAL A 199 15.73 -4.38 7.36
C VAL A 199 15.02 -5.53 6.63
N PRO A 200 14.57 -6.61 7.30
CA PRO A 200 13.77 -7.63 6.63
C PRO A 200 12.50 -7.12 5.95
N ASP A 201 11.83 -6.15 6.56
CA ASP A 201 10.57 -5.62 6.04
C ASP A 201 10.81 -4.70 4.83
N PHE A 202 11.85 -3.85 4.87
CA PHE A 202 12.33 -3.09 3.70
C PHE A 202 12.66 -4.02 2.53
N LEU A 203 13.39 -5.11 2.76
CA LEU A 203 13.74 -6.06 1.69
C LEU A 203 12.53 -6.79 1.12
N ARG A 204 11.56 -7.16 1.97
CA ARG A 204 10.28 -7.73 1.50
C ARG A 204 9.52 -6.74 0.62
N ARG A 205 9.44 -5.47 1.02
CA ARG A 205 8.79 -4.43 0.21
C ARG A 205 9.53 -4.21 -1.09
N LEU A 206 10.85 -4.09 -1.05
CA LEU A 206 11.67 -3.90 -2.25
C LEU A 206 11.52 -5.05 -3.25
N PHE A 207 11.50 -6.30 -2.78
CA PHE A 207 11.30 -7.45 -3.66
C PHE A 207 9.89 -7.51 -4.24
N SER A 208 8.86 -7.15 -3.46
CA SER A 208 7.48 -7.02 -3.97
C SER A 208 7.42 -5.96 -5.07
N ASN A 209 7.92 -4.76 -4.78
CA ASN A 209 7.97 -3.68 -5.76
C ASN A 209 8.70 -4.09 -7.05
N PHE A 210 9.85 -4.79 -6.94
CA PHE A 210 10.57 -5.31 -8.10
C PHE A 210 9.77 -6.36 -8.87
N HIS A 211 9.03 -7.23 -8.17
CA HIS A 211 8.16 -8.21 -8.82
C HIS A 211 7.07 -7.53 -9.64
N ASP A 212 6.40 -6.53 -9.06
CA ASP A 212 5.27 -5.84 -9.68
C ASP A 212 5.66 -5.08 -10.94
N ILE A 213 6.92 -4.63 -11.03
CA ILE A 213 7.45 -3.95 -12.21
C ILE A 213 8.34 -4.84 -13.10
N ARG A 214 8.33 -6.17 -12.95
CA ARG A 214 8.92 -7.07 -13.97
C ARG A 214 7.94 -7.31 -15.11
N VAL A 215 8.47 -7.55 -16.32
CA VAL A 215 7.65 -7.85 -17.51
C VAL A 215 6.56 -8.86 -17.15
N MET A 216 5.30 -8.41 -17.20
CA MET A 216 4.16 -9.29 -16.98
C MET A 216 4.16 -10.36 -18.07
N LYS A 217 3.94 -11.61 -17.66
CA LYS A 217 3.91 -12.75 -18.58
C LYS A 217 2.82 -12.52 -19.63
N GLY A 218 3.21 -12.14 -20.85
CA GLY A 218 2.32 -12.01 -22.00
C GLY A 218 2.07 -10.57 -22.50
N ASP A 219 2.56 -9.53 -21.84
CA ASP A 219 2.41 -8.15 -22.32
C ASP A 219 3.74 -7.49 -22.73
N LEU A 220 4.04 -7.56 -24.03
CA LEU A 220 5.22 -6.95 -24.63
C LEU A 220 5.06 -5.44 -24.87
N ARG A 221 3.84 -4.88 -24.80
CA ARG A 221 3.60 -3.45 -25.09
C ARG A 221 4.22 -2.55 -24.04
N THR A 222 4.41 -3.07 -22.83
CA THR A 222 4.95 -2.31 -21.69
C THR A 222 6.42 -2.63 -21.41
N ALA A 223 7.09 -3.47 -22.20
CA ALA A 223 8.48 -3.88 -21.97
C ALA A 223 9.50 -2.71 -21.86
N HIS A 224 9.16 -1.53 -22.38
CA HIS A 224 9.98 -0.31 -22.31
C HIS A 224 9.97 0.38 -20.93
N ILE A 225 9.01 0.07 -20.06
CA ILE A 225 8.89 0.60 -18.67
C ILE A 225 9.08 -0.48 -17.58
N TYR A 226 8.93 -1.76 -17.91
CA TYR A 226 9.09 -2.89 -16.98
C TYR A 226 10.53 -3.43 -16.99
N LEU A 227 10.98 -3.93 -15.85
CA LEU A 227 12.30 -4.53 -15.65
C LEU A 227 12.47 -5.84 -16.42
N PRO A 228 13.68 -6.10 -16.96
CA PRO A 228 14.05 -7.41 -17.49
C PRO A 228 13.79 -8.54 -16.48
N ALA A 229 13.39 -9.70 -16.98
CA ALA A 229 13.06 -10.86 -16.14
C ALA A 229 14.25 -11.36 -15.31
N ASP A 230 15.47 -11.14 -15.79
CA ASP A 230 16.74 -11.51 -15.16
C ASP A 230 17.36 -10.39 -14.32
N PHE A 231 16.76 -9.21 -14.25
CA PHE A 231 17.24 -8.10 -13.44
C PHE A 231 17.42 -8.53 -11.97
N ARG A 232 18.62 -8.38 -11.43
CA ARG A 232 18.97 -8.72 -10.04
C ARG A 232 20.04 -7.78 -9.55
N LEU A 233 19.81 -7.17 -8.39
CA LEU A 233 20.86 -6.46 -7.67
C LEU A 233 21.76 -7.45 -6.91
N THR A 234 22.99 -7.05 -6.66
CA THR A 234 23.88 -7.81 -5.79
C THR A 234 23.45 -7.70 -4.33
N ASP A 235 23.81 -8.70 -3.51
CA ASP A 235 23.56 -8.66 -2.07
C ASP A 235 24.24 -7.44 -1.40
N SER A 236 25.38 -7.00 -1.94
CA SER A 236 26.06 -5.78 -1.49
C SER A 236 25.21 -4.54 -1.77
N SER A 237 24.66 -4.41 -2.99
CA SER A 237 23.80 -3.28 -3.33
C SER A 237 22.52 -3.27 -2.51
N LEU A 238 21.92 -4.44 -2.27
CA LEU A 238 20.74 -4.57 -1.41
C LEU A 238 21.03 -4.16 0.05
N ALA A 239 22.20 -4.53 0.58
CA ALA A 239 22.65 -4.13 1.92
C ALA A 239 22.87 -2.61 2.02
N THR A 240 23.53 -2.01 1.03
CA THR A 240 23.70 -0.55 0.95
C THR A 240 22.35 0.16 0.85
N LEU A 241 21.46 -0.31 -0.02
CA LEU A 241 20.11 0.24 -0.16
C LEU A 241 19.36 0.22 1.18
N ALA A 242 19.35 -0.91 1.88
CA ALA A 242 18.72 -0.99 3.19
C ALA A 242 19.34 -0.01 4.20
N THR A 243 20.67 0.10 4.21
CA THR A 243 21.41 1.02 5.11
C THR A 243 21.05 2.48 4.86
N VAL A 244 21.11 2.91 3.60
CA VAL A 244 20.91 4.32 3.20
C VAL A 244 19.43 4.71 3.26
N SER A 245 18.53 3.86 2.75
CA SER A 245 17.09 4.16 2.74
C SER A 245 16.53 4.28 4.16
N LEU A 246 16.93 3.37 5.07
CA LEU A 246 16.47 3.35 6.45
C LEU A 246 17.27 4.25 7.40
N ASP A 247 18.29 4.94 6.89
CA ASP A 247 19.18 5.83 7.66
C ASP A 247 19.85 5.15 8.87
N LEU A 248 20.38 3.94 8.64
CA LEU A 248 21.01 3.17 9.71
C LEU A 248 22.42 3.69 9.99
N ALA A 249 22.75 3.79 11.28
CA ALA A 249 24.08 4.17 11.73
C ALA A 249 25.13 3.10 11.41
N GLU A 250 24.76 1.82 11.55
CA GLU A 250 25.61 0.69 11.24
C GLU A 250 25.22 0.08 9.88
N PRO A 251 26.19 -0.24 9.01
CA PRO A 251 25.93 -0.89 7.74
C PRO A 251 25.27 -2.26 7.91
N VAL A 252 24.27 -2.55 7.09
CA VAL A 252 23.65 -3.87 7.02
C VAL A 252 24.67 -4.89 6.49
N SER A 253 24.76 -6.06 7.13
CA SER A 253 25.65 -7.14 6.68
C SER A 253 25.17 -7.76 5.37
N VAL A 254 26.06 -7.87 4.39
CA VAL A 254 25.81 -8.54 3.10
C VAL A 254 25.36 -9.99 3.28
N ASP A 255 25.96 -10.72 4.22
CA ASP A 255 25.59 -12.11 4.50
C ASP A 255 24.17 -12.22 5.06
N SER A 256 23.77 -11.28 5.92
CA SER A 256 22.42 -11.25 6.47
C SER A 256 21.36 -11.04 5.37
N VAL A 257 21.65 -10.16 4.41
CA VAL A 257 20.79 -9.90 3.24
C VAL A 257 20.69 -11.14 2.36
N LYS A 258 21.83 -11.77 2.06
CA LYS A 258 21.89 -13.00 1.26
C LYS A 258 21.08 -14.13 1.90
N MET A 259 21.24 -14.36 3.21
CA MET A 259 20.48 -15.37 3.95
C MET A 259 18.98 -15.09 3.91
N LEU A 260 18.56 -13.84 4.11
CA LEU A 260 17.15 -13.48 4.06
C LEU A 260 16.58 -13.63 2.65
N ARG A 261 17.28 -13.16 1.61
CA ARG A 261 16.85 -13.27 0.22
C ARG A 261 16.64 -14.73 -0.18
N ASN A 262 17.58 -15.61 0.14
CA ASN A 262 17.45 -17.04 -0.14
C ASN A 262 16.27 -17.65 0.64
N ARG A 263 16.10 -17.33 1.93
CA ARG A 263 14.95 -17.80 2.72
C ARG A 263 13.61 -17.35 2.13
N LEU A 264 13.52 -16.10 1.68
CA LEU A 264 12.32 -15.57 1.02
C LEU A 264 12.07 -16.27 -0.32
N TYR A 265 13.11 -16.53 -1.10
CA TYR A 265 13.02 -17.31 -2.34
C TYR A 265 12.52 -18.74 -2.08
N ASP A 266 13.09 -19.44 -1.10
CA ASP A 266 12.68 -20.81 -0.73
C ASP A 266 11.22 -20.86 -0.25
N ALA A 267 10.73 -19.78 0.36
CA ALA A 267 9.34 -19.61 0.76
C ALA A 267 8.40 -19.16 -0.39
N GLY A 268 8.91 -19.03 -1.62
CA GLY A 268 8.14 -18.59 -2.79
C GLY A 268 7.73 -17.11 -2.74
N TYR A 269 8.47 -16.26 -2.02
CA TYR A 269 8.16 -14.83 -1.94
C TYR A 269 8.40 -14.14 -3.30
N PRO A 270 7.45 -13.35 -3.82
CA PRO A 270 7.58 -12.69 -5.10
C PRO A 270 8.83 -11.78 -5.18
N GLY A 271 9.54 -11.86 -6.30
CA GLY A 271 10.69 -10.99 -6.57
C GLY A 271 11.99 -11.35 -5.84
N ALA A 272 11.99 -12.29 -4.90
CA ALA A 272 13.22 -12.87 -4.34
C ALA A 272 13.85 -13.87 -5.33
N TRP A 273 15.18 -14.09 -5.23
CA TRP A 273 15.91 -15.02 -6.10
C TRP A 273 16.96 -15.83 -5.36
N ALA A 274 17.25 -17.03 -5.88
CA ALA A 274 18.34 -17.87 -5.42
C ALA A 274 19.72 -17.27 -5.74
N THR A 275 20.71 -17.66 -4.93
CA THR A 275 22.12 -17.45 -5.30
C THR A 275 22.42 -18.28 -6.56
N PRO A 276 23.07 -17.73 -7.60
CA PRO A 276 23.49 -18.54 -8.75
C PRO A 276 24.36 -19.69 -8.28
N ALA A 277 24.01 -20.92 -8.65
CA ALA A 277 24.88 -22.07 -8.39
C ALA A 277 26.16 -21.86 -9.22
N THR A 278 27.30 -21.66 -8.55
CA THR A 278 28.60 -21.77 -9.20
C THR A 278 28.76 -23.21 -9.67
N ILE A 279 28.60 -23.45 -10.96
CA ILE A 279 29.09 -24.68 -11.59
C ILE A 279 30.61 -24.62 -11.46
N SER A 280 31.18 -25.39 -10.54
CA SER A 280 32.63 -25.59 -10.50
C SER A 280 33.06 -26.22 -11.83
N PRO A 281 33.97 -25.60 -12.60
CA PRO A 281 34.55 -26.25 -13.77
C PRO A 281 35.53 -27.31 -13.26
N GLY A 282 35.12 -28.57 -13.22
CA GLY A 282 36.03 -29.63 -12.83
C GLY A 282 35.38 -30.95 -12.47
N LYS A 283 35.01 -31.72 -13.49
CA LYS A 283 35.49 -33.10 -13.68
C LYS A 283 35.11 -33.52 -15.10
N THR A 284 35.97 -33.17 -16.05
CA THR A 284 36.15 -34.01 -17.24
C THR A 284 36.57 -35.38 -16.73
N GLY A 285 35.60 -36.27 -16.60
CA GLY A 285 35.86 -37.69 -16.38
C GLY A 285 36.51 -38.23 -17.64
N SER A 286 37.83 -38.36 -17.61
CA SER A 286 38.51 -39.39 -18.39
C SER A 286 37.89 -40.73 -18.03
N SER A 287 37.39 -41.45 -19.01
CA SER A 287 37.36 -42.91 -18.97
C SER A 287 37.60 -43.42 -20.37
N VAL A 288 38.61 -44.28 -20.41
CA VAL A 288 39.15 -45.08 -21.52
C VAL A 288 38.09 -46.00 -22.08
#